data_AF-A0A6V7V4K6-F1
#
_entry.id   AF-A0A6V7V4K6-F1
#
_cell.length_a   1.000
_cell.length_b   1.000
_cell.length_c   1.000
_cell.angle_alpha   90.00
_cell.angle_beta   90.00
_cell.angle_gamma   90.00
#
_symmetry.space_group_name_H-M   'P 1'
#
loop_
_entity.id
_entity.type
_entity.pdbx_description
1 polymer ?
#
loop_
_entity_poly.entity_id
_entity_poly.type
_entity_poly.pdbx_seq_one_letter_code
_entity_poly.pdbx_strand_id
1 'polypeptide(L)' 'MSVIMSFMTRRFEFGADAFAARLGFVSQLSTGLVKLGKDNLSLPINDWLYSACNHSHPPILERLEALKKFK' A
#
# COMPACT_ATOMS: atom_id res chain seq x y z
N MET A 1 -1.88 -18.05 -3.66
CA MET A 1 -3.15 -17.43 -3.21
C MET A 1 -3.93 -17.00 -4.44
N SER A 2 -5.25 -17.20 -4.48
CA SER A 2 -6.09 -16.88 -5.66
C SER A 2 -5.96 -15.41 -6.04
N VAL A 3 -5.60 -15.12 -7.30
CA VAL A 3 -5.40 -13.77 -7.86
C VAL A 3 -6.60 -12.84 -7.61
N ILE A 4 -7.80 -13.41 -7.57
CA ILE A 4 -9.06 -12.70 -7.29
C ILE A 4 -9.08 -12.16 -5.85
N MET A 5 -8.61 -12.95 -4.88
CA MET A 5 -8.53 -12.52 -3.48
C MET A 5 -7.50 -11.41 -3.31
N SER A 6 -6.33 -11.51 -3.96
CA SER A 6 -5.32 -10.44 -3.94
C SER A 6 -5.86 -9.12 -4.50
N PHE A 7 -6.71 -9.17 -5.54
CA PHE A 7 -7.34 -7.98 -6.10
C PHE A 7 -8.35 -7.34 -5.13
N MET A 8 -9.19 -8.15 -4.48
CA MET A 8 -10.14 -7.65 -3.47
C MET A 8 -9.42 -7.05 -2.27
N THR A 9 -8.37 -7.69 -1.76
CA THR A 9 -7.55 -7.17 -0.65
C THR A 9 -6.93 -5.83 -1.01
N ARG A 10 -6.37 -5.68 -2.22
CA ARG A 10 -5.84 -4.39 -2.71
C ARG A 10 -6.90 -3.29 -2.69
N ARG A 11 -8.13 -3.60 -3.13
CA ARG A 11 -9.22 -2.62 -3.13
C ARG A 11 -9.60 -2.15 -1.73
N PHE A 12 -9.59 -3.04 -0.75
CA PHE A 12 -9.86 -2.70 0.65
C PHE A 12 -8.74 -1.87 1.28
N GLU A 13 -7.48 -2.17 0.98
CA GLU A 13 -6.32 -1.39 1.44
C GLU A 13 -6.43 0.08 0.99
N PHE A 14 -6.74 0.33 -0.28
CA PHE A 14 -6.95 1.70 -0.77
C PHE A 14 -8.17 2.38 -0.14
N GLY A 15 -9.21 1.61 0.20
CA GLY A 15 -10.37 2.13 0.94
C GLY A 15 -10.00 2.56 2.36
N ALA A 16 -9.17 1.77 3.05
CA ALA A 16 -8.67 2.08 4.38
C ALA A 16 -7.74 3.32 4.35
N ASP A 17 -6.85 3.40 3.35
CA ASP A 17 -5.95 4.54 3.15
C ASP A 17 -6.76 5.83 2.92
N ALA A 18 -7.83 5.77 2.11
CA ALA A 18 -8.73 6.91 1.88
C ALA A 18 -9.51 7.31 3.14
N PHE A 19 -9.94 6.34 3.95
CA PHE A 19 -10.61 6.61 5.22
C PHE A 19 -9.67 7.29 6.23
N ALA A 20 -8.45 6.79 6.37
CA ALA A 20 -7.42 7.41 7.20
C ALA A 20 -7.06 8.82 6.70
N ALA A 21 -7.08 9.02 5.38
CA ALA A 21 -6.86 10.32 4.78
C ALA A 21 -7.97 11.32 5.13
N ARG A 22 -9.23 10.88 5.05
CA ARG A 22 -10.40 11.70 5.43
C ARG A 22 -10.39 12.10 6.91
N LEU A 23 -9.75 11.31 7.77
CA LEU A 23 -9.57 11.62 9.19
C LEU A 23 -8.37 12.55 9.49
N GLY A 24 -7.59 12.94 8.47
CA GLY A 24 -6.40 13.78 8.64
C GLY A 24 -5.14 13.04 9.09
N PHE A 25 -5.17 11.70 9.12
CA PHE A 25 -4.03 10.87 9.55
C PHE A 25 -3.05 10.51 8.42
N VAL A 26 -3.14 11.15 7.25
CA VAL A 26 -2.28 10.89 6.07
C VAL A 26 -0.79 10.87 6.41
N SER A 27 -0.33 11.85 7.19
CA SER A 27 1.08 12.02 7.54
C SER A 27 1.59 10.90 8.47
N GLN A 28 0.78 10.52 9.45
CA GLN A 28 1.10 9.46 10.40
C GLN A 28 1.13 8.10 9.70
N LEU A 29 0.14 7.84 8.83
CA LEU A 29 0.06 6.61 8.04
C LEU A 29 1.24 6.49 7.07
N SER A 30 1.60 7.58 6.38
CA SER A 30 2.75 7.59 5.46
C SER A 30 4.06 7.30 6.21
N THR A 31 4.25 7.89 7.38
CA THR A 31 5.45 7.67 8.21
C THR A 31 5.50 6.23 8.73
N GLY A 32 4.37 5.68 9.17
CA GLY A 32 4.25 4.29 9.61
C GLY A 32 4.57 3.29 8.50
N LEU A 33 4.07 3.53 7.28
CA LEU A 33 4.36 2.70 6.10
C LEU A 33 5.85 2.71 5.73
N VAL A 34 6.51 3.89 5.77
CA VAL A 34 7.94 4.00 5.50
C VAL A 34 8.76 3.25 6.57
N LYS A 35 8.39 3.39 7.85
CA LYS A 35 9.05 2.68 8.95
C LYS A 35 8.87 1.16 8.82
N LEU A 36 7.66 0.71 8.53
CA LEU A 36 7.36 -0.71 8.32
C LEU A 36 8.13 -1.29 7.14
N GLY A 37 8.24 -0.54 6.03
CA GLY A 37 9.03 -0.95 4.87
C GLY A 37 10.52 -1.08 5.21
N LYS A 38 11.05 -0.14 6.00
CA LYS A 38 12.43 -0.17 6.49
C LYS A 38 12.69 -1.35 7.43
N ASP A 39 11.80 -1.59 8.38
CA ASP A 39 11.94 -2.66 9.38
C ASP A 39 11.82 -4.05 8.72
N ASN A 40 10.97 -4.18 7.70
CA ASN A 40 10.81 -5.44 6.95
C ASN A 40 11.85 -5.65 5.85
N LEU A 41 12.84 -4.74 5.70
CA LEU A 41 13.84 -4.78 4.61
C LEU A 41 13.18 -5.03 3.24
N SER A 42 11.98 -4.47 3.06
CA SER A 42 11.17 -4.77 1.89
C SER A 42 11.85 -4.13 0.67
N LEU A 43 12.34 -4.98 -0.23
CA LEU A 43 13.05 -4.51 -1.41
C LEU A 43 12.12 -3.65 -2.26
N PRO A 44 12.58 -2.50 -2.78
CA PRO A 44 11.80 -1.67 -3.70
C PRO A 44 11.79 -2.33 -5.09
N ILE A 45 11.24 -3.55 -5.20
CA ILE A 45 11.10 -4.28 -6.46
C ILE A 45 9.87 -3.74 -7.18
N ASN A 46 10.13 -2.99 -8.25
CA ASN A 46 9.14 -2.28 -9.06
C ASN A 46 8.63 -3.09 -10.27
N ASP A 47 8.65 -4.42 -10.20
CA ASP A 47 8.09 -5.24 -11.27
C ASP A 47 6.58 -5.39 -11.06
N TRP A 48 5.80 -4.63 -11.83
CA TRP A 48 4.34 -4.57 -11.76
C TRP A 48 3.69 -5.94 -11.90
N LEU A 49 4.22 -6.80 -12.77
CA LEU A 49 3.69 -8.14 -13.04
C LEU A 49 3.98 -9.11 -11.89
N TYR A 50 5.21 -9.07 -11.35
CA TYR A 50 5.59 -9.88 -10.20
C TYR A 50 4.84 -9.45 -8.94
N SER A 51 4.68 -8.14 -8.74
CA SER A 51 3.90 -7.59 -7.63
C SER A 51 2.44 -8.02 -7.74
N ALA A 52 1.81 -7.91 -8.91
CA ALA A 52 0.43 -8.32 -9.14
C ALA A 52 0.17 -9.82 -8.86
N CYS A 53 1.12 -10.68 -9.20
CA CYS A 53 0.97 -12.13 -9.05
C CYS A 53 1.44 -12.68 -7.70
N ASN A 54 2.49 -12.10 -7.10
CA ASN A 54 3.17 -12.68 -5.94
C ASN A 54 2.91 -11.92 -4.62
N HIS A 55 2.60 -10.61 -4.68
CA HIS A 55 2.30 -9.84 -3.47
C HIS A 55 0.78 -9.74 -3.23
N SER A 56 0.35 -10.24 -2.06
CA SER A 56 -1.03 -10.12 -1.59
C SER A 56 -1.46 -8.65 -1.36
N HIS A 57 -0.50 -7.76 -1.07
CA HIS A 57 -0.72 -6.34 -0.83
C HIS A 57 -0.12 -5.50 -1.96
N PRO A 58 -0.68 -4.31 -2.25
CA PRO A 58 -0.04 -3.39 -3.17
C PRO A 58 1.32 -2.93 -2.60
N PRO A 59 2.31 -2.65 -3.45
CA PRO A 59 3.61 -2.19 -3.02
C PRO A 59 3.48 -0.90 -2.20
N ILE A 60 4.34 -0.76 -1.18
CA ILE A 60 4.31 0.37 -0.24
C ILE A 60 4.40 1.71 -0.99
N LEU A 61 5.14 1.76 -2.10
CA LEU A 61 5.24 2.93 -2.99
C LEU A 61 3.90 3.35 -3.59
N GLU A 62 3.08 2.42 -4.08
CA GLU A 62 1.75 2.73 -4.63
C GLU A 62 0.82 3.29 -3.56
N ARG A 63 0.88 2.75 -2.33
CA ARG A 63 0.10 3.26 -1.19
C ARG A 63 0.54 4.66 -0.80
N LEU A 64 1.85 4.92 -0.76
CA LEU A 64 2.38 6.25 -0.48
C LEU A 64 2.00 7.27 -1.57
N GLU A 65 1.99 6.86 -2.84
CA GLU A 65 1.55 7.72 -3.94
C GLU A 65 0.04 8.00 -3.85
N ALA A 66 -0.78 7.00 -3.55
CA ALA A 66 -2.21 7.19 -3.30
C ALA A 66 -2.45 8.17 -2.14
N LEU A 67 -1.72 8.03 -1.03
CA LEU A 67 -1.80 8.92 0.13
C LEU A 67 -1.37 10.37 -0.21
N LYS A 68 -0.38 10.56 -1.10
CA LYS A 68 0.00 11.90 -1.58
C LYS A 68 -1.12 12.61 -2.34
N LYS A 69 -2.01 11.88 -3.01
CA LYS A 69 -3.16 12.47 -3.76
C LYS A 69 -4.26 13.02 -2.84
N PHE A 70 -4.28 12.62 -1.57
CA PHE A 70 -5.25 13.10 -0.58
C PHE A 70 -4.74 14.27 0.26
N LYS A 71 -3.48 14.69 0.07
CA LYS A 71 -2.89 15.86 0.73
C LYS A 71 -3.23 17.12 -0.06
#